data_AF-A0A0A9DJX6-F1
#
_entry.id   AF-A0A0A9DJX6-F1
#
_cell.length_a   1.000
_cell.length_b   1.000
_cell.length_c   1.000
_cell.angle_alpha   90.00
_cell.angle_beta   90.00
_cell.angle_gamma   90.00
#
_symmetry.space_group_name_H-M   'P 1'
#
loop_
_entity.id
_entity.type
_entity.pdbx_description
1 polymer ?
#
loop_
_entity_poly.entity_id
_entity_poly.type
_entity_poly.pdbx_seq_one_letter_code
_entity_poly.pdbx_strand_id
1 'polypeptide(L)'
;MSKAVSLLKGESKTMHRKEKRARIEQIRVILGLSNSQRTPMPGESLRDFYKRTNVYWQMAAYEHTQHTGKELRKDGFDLAETRYKELKPILDELAVLEAEQKAEEEASASTSFKRDTKKGKQKSAGR
;
A
#
# COMPACT_ATOMS: atom_id res chain seq x y z
N MET A 1 19.38 -2.28 -2.66
CA MET A 1 17.95 -1.89 -2.64
C MET A 1 17.28 -2.38 -3.91
N SER A 2 16.12 -3.02 -3.80
CA SER A 2 15.33 -3.50 -4.95
C SER A 2 14.91 -2.33 -5.84
N LYS A 3 14.96 -2.51 -7.17
CA LYS A 3 14.60 -1.49 -8.18
C LYS A 3 13.21 -0.86 -7.96
N ALA A 4 12.30 -1.60 -7.32
CA ALA A 4 10.98 -1.17 -6.88
C ALA A 4 11.00 -0.07 -5.79
N VAL A 5 11.89 -0.21 -4.78
CA VAL A 5 12.06 0.77 -3.69
C VAL A 5 12.59 2.11 -4.23
N SER A 6 13.45 2.06 -5.26
CA SER A 6 13.95 3.28 -5.90
C SER A 6 12.86 4.07 -6.65
N LEU A 7 11.84 3.38 -7.19
CA LEU A 7 10.68 4.02 -7.84
C LEU A 7 9.79 4.78 -6.84
N LEU A 8 9.71 4.28 -5.58
CA LEU A 8 8.97 4.90 -4.48
C LEU A 8 9.66 6.16 -3.94
N LYS A 9 11.00 6.13 -3.84
CA LYS A 9 11.79 7.20 -3.20
C LYS A 9 12.09 8.40 -4.11
N GLY A 10 11.92 8.27 -5.42
CA GLY A 10 12.16 9.34 -6.38
C GLY A 10 11.06 10.39 -6.38
N GLU A 11 11.36 11.59 -5.85
CA GLU A 11 10.61 12.85 -6.03
C GLU A 11 9.21 12.94 -5.38
N SER A 12 9.09 12.67 -4.08
CA SER A 12 7.85 12.90 -3.32
C SER A 12 7.67 14.35 -2.79
N LYS A 13 8.73 15.19 -2.85
CA LYS A 13 8.80 16.45 -2.09
C LYS A 13 7.99 17.62 -2.67
N THR A 14 7.60 17.56 -3.95
CA THR A 14 6.95 18.69 -4.66
C THR A 14 5.65 18.33 -5.38
N MET A 15 5.24 17.06 -5.39
CA MET A 15 4.11 16.61 -6.19
C MET A 15 2.75 16.99 -5.59
N HIS A 16 1.82 17.38 -6.46
CA HIS A 16 0.47 17.77 -6.07
C HIS A 16 -0.33 16.55 -5.55
N ARG A 17 -1.30 16.76 -4.66
CA ARG A 17 -2.03 15.69 -3.95
C ARG A 17 -2.62 14.59 -4.87
N LYS A 18 -3.16 14.98 -6.03
CA LYS A 18 -3.69 14.02 -7.03
C LYS A 18 -2.59 13.19 -7.69
N GLU A 19 -1.43 13.80 -7.91
CA GLU A 19 -0.29 13.22 -8.58
C GLU A 19 0.45 12.22 -7.67
N LYS A 20 0.55 12.53 -6.37
CA LYS A 20 1.04 11.57 -5.36
C LYS A 20 0.17 10.30 -5.33
N ARG A 21 -1.16 10.42 -5.41
CA ARG A 21 -2.10 9.27 -5.47
C ARG A 21 -1.95 8.46 -6.75
N ALA A 22 -1.93 9.12 -7.91
CA ALA A 22 -1.76 8.47 -9.19
C ALA A 22 -0.42 7.71 -9.28
N ARG A 23 0.66 8.26 -8.71
CA ARG A 23 1.96 7.58 -8.67
C ARG A 23 1.97 6.34 -7.79
N ILE A 24 1.31 6.38 -6.63
CA ILE A 24 1.14 5.18 -5.79
C ILE A 24 0.38 4.09 -6.55
N GLU A 25 -0.70 4.46 -7.24
CA GLU A 25 -1.48 3.52 -8.06
C GLU A 25 -0.66 2.94 -9.21
N GLN A 26 0.10 3.78 -9.92
CA GLN A 26 0.99 3.33 -10.98
C GLN A 26 2.08 2.39 -10.47
N ILE A 27 2.65 2.65 -9.29
CA ILE A 27 3.61 1.74 -8.65
C ILE A 27 2.95 0.39 -8.33
N ARG A 28 1.72 0.38 -7.81
CA ARG A 28 0.97 -0.86 -7.56
C ARG A 28 0.75 -1.67 -8.84
N VAL A 29 0.45 -1.00 -9.96
CA VAL A 29 0.29 -1.63 -11.28
C VAL A 29 1.62 -2.18 -11.79
N ILE A 30 2.69 -1.39 -11.80
CA ILE A 30 4.01 -1.79 -12.30
C ILE A 30 4.57 -2.97 -11.51
N LEU A 31 4.36 -3.00 -10.19
CA LEU A 31 4.83 -4.06 -9.31
C LEU A 31 3.90 -5.28 -9.27
N GLY A 32 2.77 -5.25 -10.00
CA GLY A 32 1.83 -6.35 -10.07
C GLY A 32 1.15 -6.68 -8.74
N LEU A 33 1.01 -5.67 -7.85
CA LEU A 33 0.44 -5.82 -6.50
C LEU A 33 -1.08 -6.02 -6.52
N SER A 34 -1.71 -5.97 -7.70
CA SER A 34 -3.15 -6.17 -7.90
C SER A 34 -3.60 -7.62 -7.62
N ASN A 35 -2.67 -8.59 -7.67
CA ASN A 35 -3.01 -9.99 -7.44
C ASN A 35 -2.95 -10.34 -5.95
N SER A 36 -4.12 -10.52 -5.34
CA SER A 36 -4.25 -10.87 -3.92
C SER A 36 -3.68 -12.25 -3.56
N GLN A 37 -3.48 -13.15 -4.53
CA GLN A 37 -2.85 -14.46 -4.30
C GLN A 37 -1.31 -14.38 -4.23
N ARG A 38 -0.72 -13.29 -4.76
CA ARG A 38 0.73 -13.08 -4.82
C ARG A 38 1.23 -11.94 -3.94
N THR A 39 0.31 -11.15 -3.43
CA THR A 39 0.59 -9.93 -2.67
C THR A 39 0.04 -10.08 -1.26
N PRO A 40 0.90 -10.03 -0.22
CA PRO A 40 0.42 -10.02 1.15
C PRO A 40 -0.33 -8.72 1.44
N MET A 41 -1.37 -8.80 2.27
CA MET A 41 -2.12 -7.63 2.69
C MET A 41 -1.29 -6.81 3.70
N PRO A 42 -1.48 -5.48 3.77
CA PRO A 42 -0.84 -4.66 4.80
C PRO A 42 -1.16 -5.21 6.20
N GLY A 43 -0.13 -5.46 7.01
CA GLY A 43 -0.26 -6.04 8.35
C GLY A 43 -0.50 -7.56 8.40
N GLU A 44 -0.56 -8.27 7.27
CA GLU A 44 -0.71 -9.72 7.22
C GLU A 44 0.60 -10.43 7.60
N SER A 45 0.50 -11.46 8.45
CA SER A 45 1.65 -12.29 8.79
C SER A 45 1.98 -13.26 7.64
N LEU A 46 3.24 -13.70 7.54
CA LEU A 46 3.64 -14.72 6.53
C LEU A 46 2.78 -15.98 6.64
N ARG A 47 2.42 -16.37 7.87
CA ARG A 47 1.57 -17.54 8.14
C ARG A 47 0.19 -17.36 7.54
N ASP A 48 -0.44 -16.21 7.74
CA ASP A 48 -1.80 -15.94 7.26
C ASP A 48 -1.82 -15.78 5.74
N PHE A 49 -0.81 -15.09 5.19
CA PHE A 49 -0.61 -14.96 3.76
C PHE A 49 -0.52 -16.34 3.09
N TYR A 50 0.36 -17.21 3.58
CA TYR A 50 0.50 -18.55 3.02
C TYR A 50 -0.77 -19.38 3.20
N LYS A 51 -1.41 -19.33 4.38
CA LYS A 51 -2.65 -20.08 4.64
C LYS A 51 -3.75 -19.75 3.63
N ARG A 52 -3.88 -18.47 3.25
CA ARG A 52 -4.88 -17.98 2.28
C ARG A 52 -4.52 -18.32 0.83
N THR A 53 -3.24 -18.44 0.53
CA THR A 53 -2.71 -18.55 -0.85
C THR A 53 -2.05 -19.89 -1.16
N ASN A 54 -2.14 -20.86 -0.24
CA ASN A 54 -1.41 -22.13 -0.31
C ASN A 54 -1.67 -22.91 -1.60
N VAL A 55 -2.92 -22.94 -2.09
CA VAL A 55 -3.30 -23.64 -3.33
C VAL A 55 -2.56 -23.03 -4.51
N TYR A 56 -2.55 -21.70 -4.62
CA TYR A 56 -1.84 -20.98 -5.68
C TYR A 56 -0.34 -21.32 -5.66
N TRP A 57 0.29 -21.25 -4.49
CA TRP A 57 1.72 -21.49 -4.39
C TRP A 57 2.11 -22.96 -4.59
N GLN A 58 1.27 -23.90 -4.19
CA GLN A 58 1.47 -25.32 -4.50
C GLN A 58 1.32 -25.58 -5.99
N MET A 59 0.32 -25.01 -6.67
CA MET A 59 0.20 -25.14 -8.13
C MET A 59 1.41 -24.54 -8.85
N ALA A 60 1.86 -23.35 -8.45
CA ALA A 60 3.06 -22.73 -9.00
C ALA A 60 4.33 -23.58 -8.75
N ALA A 61 4.47 -24.14 -7.55
CA ALA A 61 5.57 -25.06 -7.26
C ALA A 61 5.52 -26.33 -8.12
N TYR A 62 4.32 -26.90 -8.31
CA TYR A 62 4.11 -28.08 -9.13
C TYR A 62 4.49 -27.84 -10.59
N GLU A 63 4.15 -26.67 -11.15
CA GLU A 63 4.50 -26.30 -12.52
C GLU A 63 6.02 -26.29 -12.76
N HIS A 64 6.81 -25.99 -11.74
CA HIS A 64 8.27 -25.88 -11.86
C HIS A 64 9.03 -27.14 -11.44
N THR A 65 8.54 -27.85 -10.43
CA THR A 65 9.25 -28.97 -9.79
C THR A 65 8.61 -30.32 -10.09
N GLN A 66 7.32 -30.34 -10.41
CA GLN A 66 6.47 -31.53 -10.47
C GLN A 66 6.49 -32.39 -9.20
N HIS A 67 7.00 -31.85 -8.08
CA HIS A 67 7.02 -32.53 -6.80
C HIS A 67 5.61 -32.78 -6.27
N THR A 68 5.43 -33.78 -5.40
CA THR A 68 4.13 -34.13 -4.84
C THR A 68 4.19 -34.30 -3.32
N GLY A 69 3.01 -34.34 -2.68
CA GLY A 69 2.89 -34.68 -1.27
C GLY A 69 3.55 -33.68 -0.31
N LYS A 70 4.59 -34.11 0.40
CA LYS A 70 5.28 -33.29 1.40
C LYS A 70 6.22 -32.26 0.76
N GLU A 71 6.90 -32.65 -0.30
CA GLU A 71 7.85 -31.80 -1.03
C GLU A 71 7.11 -30.62 -1.66
N LEU A 72 6.00 -30.89 -2.35
CA LEU A 72 5.17 -29.84 -2.95
C LEU A 72 4.71 -28.77 -1.95
N ARG A 73 4.33 -29.19 -0.74
CA ARG A 73 3.92 -28.25 0.32
C ARG A 73 5.07 -27.39 0.79
N LYS A 74 6.27 -27.96 0.87
CA LYS A 74 7.49 -27.23 1.21
C LYS A 74 7.85 -26.24 0.11
N ASP A 75 7.87 -26.67 -1.14
CA ASP A 75 8.22 -25.80 -2.28
C ASP A 75 7.23 -24.65 -2.43
N GLY A 76 5.93 -24.93 -2.28
CA GLY A 76 4.92 -23.87 -2.26
C GLY A 76 5.12 -22.88 -1.10
N PHE A 77 5.52 -23.36 0.07
CA PHE A 77 5.83 -22.47 1.20
C PHE A 77 7.08 -21.61 0.90
N ASP A 78 8.14 -22.21 0.37
CA ASP A 78 9.40 -21.51 0.06
C ASP A 78 9.19 -20.42 -1.01
N LEU A 79 8.34 -20.68 -2.02
CA LEU A 79 7.94 -19.66 -3.00
C LEU A 79 7.15 -18.51 -2.37
N ALA A 80 6.19 -18.82 -1.50
CA ALA A 80 5.39 -17.82 -0.81
C ALA A 80 6.25 -16.98 0.13
N GLU A 81 7.15 -17.60 0.87
CA GLU A 81 8.07 -16.93 1.79
C GLU A 81 9.01 -15.98 1.04
N THR A 82 9.58 -16.44 -0.08
CA THR A 82 10.42 -15.61 -0.94
C THR A 82 9.66 -14.38 -1.40
N ARG A 83 8.44 -14.57 -1.94
CA ARG A 83 7.64 -13.43 -2.40
C ARG A 83 7.22 -12.48 -1.28
N TYR A 84 6.86 -13.03 -0.11
CA TYR A 84 6.51 -12.23 1.05
C TYR A 84 7.68 -11.35 1.49
N LYS A 85 8.89 -11.90 1.59
CA LYS A 85 10.10 -11.16 1.98
C LYS A 85 10.47 -10.06 0.98
N GLU A 86 10.25 -10.30 -0.31
CA GLU A 86 10.51 -9.30 -1.36
C GLU A 86 9.50 -8.15 -1.32
N LEU A 87 8.22 -8.46 -1.09
CA LEU A 87 7.15 -7.46 -1.09
C LEU A 87 7.03 -6.71 0.23
N LYS A 88 7.40 -7.31 1.35
CA LYS A 88 7.31 -6.69 2.68
C LYS A 88 7.92 -5.29 2.77
N PRO A 89 9.20 -5.04 2.37
CA PRO A 89 9.76 -3.70 2.44
C PRO A 89 9.04 -2.70 1.53
N ILE A 90 8.53 -3.14 0.38
CA ILE A 90 7.80 -2.29 -0.57
C ILE A 90 6.44 -1.90 0.02
N LEU A 91 5.74 -2.85 0.62
CA LEU A 91 4.43 -2.62 1.25
C LEU A 91 4.55 -1.78 2.51
N ASP A 92 5.60 -1.99 3.31
CA ASP A 92 5.90 -1.17 4.48
C ASP A 92 6.20 0.29 4.07
N GLU A 93 7.00 0.50 3.01
CA GLU A 93 7.24 1.85 2.46
C GLU A 93 5.96 2.50 1.90
N LEU A 94 5.12 1.74 1.19
CA LEU A 94 3.82 2.23 0.74
C LEU A 94 2.91 2.64 1.90
N ALA A 95 2.88 1.85 2.98
CA ALA A 95 2.10 2.16 4.17
C ALA A 95 2.57 3.46 4.86
N VAL A 96 3.88 3.72 4.89
CA VAL A 96 4.44 4.97 5.40
C VAL A 96 4.01 6.15 4.53
N LEU A 97 4.13 6.06 3.21
CA LEU A 97 3.73 7.13 2.29
C LEU A 97 2.22 7.42 2.35
N GLU A 98 1.40 6.38 2.54
CA GLU A 98 -0.05 6.52 2.75
C GLU A 98 -0.38 7.16 4.09
N ALA A 99 0.31 6.77 5.16
CA ALA A 99 0.15 7.37 6.49
C ALA A 99 0.55 8.85 6.52
N GLU A 100 1.67 9.21 5.87
CA GLU A 100 2.12 10.60 5.72
C GLU A 100 1.07 11.44 4.97
N GLN A 101 0.51 10.92 3.87
CA GLN A 101 -0.57 11.61 3.16
C GLN A 101 -1.82 11.78 4.02
N LYS A 102 -2.20 10.76 4.79
CA LYS A 102 -3.39 10.82 5.65
C LYS A 102 -3.22 11.86 6.77
N ALA A 103 -2.03 11.93 7.37
CA ALA A 103 -1.72 12.93 8.39
C ALA A 103 -1.71 14.37 7.81
N GLU A 104 -1.17 14.56 6.62
CA GLU A 104 -1.19 15.85 5.90
C GLU A 104 -2.65 16.27 5.53
N GLU A 105 -3.50 15.30 5.20
CA GLU A 105 -4.93 15.50 4.95
C GLU A 105 -5.69 15.94 6.23
N GLU A 106 -5.45 15.31 7.38
CA GLU A 106 -6.08 15.70 8.66
C GLU A 106 -5.61 17.07 9.17
N ALA A 107 -4.34 17.42 8.95
CA ALA A 107 -3.78 18.73 9.30
C ALA A 107 -4.32 19.87 8.41
N SER A 108 -4.54 19.60 7.11
CA SER A 108 -5.11 20.59 6.19
C SER A 108 -6.63 20.78 6.34
N ALA A 109 -7.35 19.74 6.76
CA ALA A 109 -8.79 19.83 7.04
C ALA A 109 -9.13 20.64 8.31
N SER A 110 -8.22 20.70 9.29
CA SER A 110 -8.44 21.38 10.57
C SER A 110 -8.15 22.89 10.54
N THR A 111 -7.49 23.41 9.49
CA THR A 111 -7.20 24.86 9.34
C THR A 111 -8.25 25.63 8.54
N SER A 112 -9.15 24.94 7.82
CA SER A 112 -10.18 25.57 6.98
C SER A 112 -11.44 26.03 7.74
N PHE A 113 -11.67 25.54 8.96
CA PHE A 113 -12.87 25.88 9.74
C PHE A 113 -12.78 27.18 10.57
N LYS A 114 -11.65 27.90 10.54
CA LYS A 114 -11.40 29.03 11.46
C LYS A 114 -11.36 30.42 10.80
N ARG A 115 -11.89 30.57 9.57
CA ARG A 115 -11.90 31.87 8.85
C ARG A 115 -13.28 32.51 8.61
N ASP A 116 -14.38 31.94 9.10
CA ASP A 116 -15.73 32.49 8.85
C ASP A 116 -16.50 32.87 10.14
N THR A 117 -15.94 33.74 10.98
CA THR A 117 -16.66 34.27 12.17
C THR A 117 -16.53 35.78 12.39
N LYS A 118 -16.23 36.59 11.36
CA LYS A 118 -16.16 38.05 11.57
C LYS A 118 -16.59 38.92 10.39
N LYS A 119 -17.89 38.94 10.09
CA LYS A 119 -18.58 40.05 9.39
C LYS A 119 -20.10 39.83 9.53
N GLY A 120 -20.93 40.70 10.10
CA GLY A 120 -20.75 42.00 10.70
C GLY A 120 -21.96 42.26 11.61
N LYS A 121 -21.71 42.92 12.74
CA LYS A 121 -22.74 43.36 13.69
C LYS A 121 -23.15 44.80 13.33
N GLN A 122 -24.47 45.05 13.45
CA GLN A 122 -25.18 46.34 13.54
C GLN A 122 -25.41 47.13 12.23
N LYS A 123 -26.69 47.23 11.82
CA LYS A 123 -27.56 48.37 12.15
C LYS A 123 -28.99 48.18 11.60
N SER A 124 -29.97 48.06 12.48
CA SER A 124 -31.36 48.44 12.22
C SER A 124 -32.07 48.76 13.53
N ALA A 125 -32.53 50.01 13.66
CA ALA A 125 -33.71 50.47 14.42
C ALA A 125 -33.58 51.99 14.66
N GLY A 126 -34.53 52.74 14.12
CA GLY A 126 -34.67 54.19 14.30
C GLY A 126 -35.80 54.69 13.43
N ARG A 127 -37.02 54.55 13.95
CA ARG A 127 -38.27 55.12 13.44
C ARG A 127 -38.53 56.43 14.17
#